data_AF-A0A3C1T8E3-F1
#
_entry.id   AF-A0A3C1T8E3-F1
#
_cell.length_a   1.000
_cell.length_b   1.000
_cell.length_c   1.000
_cell.angle_alpha   90.00
_cell.angle_beta   90.00
_cell.angle_gamma   90.00
#
_symmetry.space_group_name_H-M   'P 1'
#
loop_
_entity.id
_entity.type
_entity.pdbx_description
1 polymer ?
#
loop_
_entity_poly.entity_id
_entity_poly.type
_entity_poly.pdbx_seq_one_letter_code
_entity_poly.pdbx_strand_id
1 'polypeptide(L)'
;MKLVKKILDRFNGLQYPQEYLCFARGFFYQPLHVYLVGSNEVIKEVTQQHLFVGYCPLVFAFSGPGCGSSIQLVFTHQLLKPNEFYSEKDALAWLEMKQVKEQFNNESHVVYYEGTHGSHHFIPDFNQYLNKLNNKWYNKKPGNVFLHDNLYRQVQIAYAVPRNISLISIQQGEFYNLFPTDLHGQIDENHYIISLRTGGKALEQVKKAGKLLLSQVQAEAYQMVYNLGKNHMQEPKPKENFPFSSLLSQNLLWPLPQHAISYRELVLLEGFEQGIHTILLFRIGFSHPGANEKNSLAHIHNSYASWRYKNGLAGNFLLR
;
A
#
# COMPACT_ATOMS: atom_id res chain seq x y z
N MET A 1 -16.62 -27.96 -10.60
CA MET A 1 -16.02 -26.74 -10.00
C MET A 1 -14.68 -26.30 -10.62
N LYS A 2 -13.69 -27.18 -10.84
CA LYS A 2 -12.38 -26.78 -11.41
C LYS A 2 -12.44 -26.26 -12.85
N LEU A 3 -13.29 -26.84 -13.69
CA LEU A 3 -13.48 -26.41 -15.09
C LEU A 3 -14.09 -25.00 -15.18
N VAL A 4 -15.14 -24.72 -14.40
CA VAL A 4 -15.78 -23.40 -14.32
C VAL A 4 -14.79 -22.34 -13.86
N LYS A 5 -13.98 -22.64 -12.83
CA LYS A 5 -12.92 -21.73 -12.39
C LYS A 5 -11.90 -21.45 -13.51
N LYS A 6 -11.42 -22.49 -14.21
CA LYS A 6 -10.48 -22.35 -15.32
C LYS A 6 -11.05 -21.50 -16.47
N ILE A 7 -12.36 -21.62 -16.74
CA ILE A 7 -13.05 -20.79 -17.73
C ILE A 7 -13.11 -19.34 -17.25
N LEU A 8 -13.56 -19.09 -16.01
CA LEU A 8 -13.61 -17.74 -15.44
C LEU A 8 -12.23 -17.08 -15.43
N ASP A 9 -11.19 -17.81 -15.03
CA ASP A 9 -9.80 -17.33 -15.02
C ASP A 9 -9.29 -17.00 -16.43
N ARG A 10 -9.77 -17.70 -17.47
CA ARG A 10 -9.42 -17.39 -18.87
C ARG A 10 -10.10 -16.12 -19.39
N PHE A 11 -11.27 -15.78 -18.86
CA PHE A 11 -12.07 -14.62 -19.27
C PHE A 11 -12.04 -13.48 -18.25
N ASN A 12 -11.14 -13.51 -17.26
CA ASN A 12 -11.03 -12.48 -16.22
C ASN A 12 -10.43 -11.15 -16.73
N GLY A 13 -9.91 -11.13 -17.96
CA GLY A 13 -9.32 -9.97 -18.61
C GLY A 13 -7.93 -9.59 -18.10
N LEU A 14 -7.36 -10.39 -17.19
CA LEU A 14 -6.07 -10.20 -16.57
C LEU A 14 -4.98 -10.92 -17.37
N GLN A 15 -3.83 -10.26 -17.51
CA GLN A 15 -2.68 -10.78 -18.24
C GLN A 15 -1.80 -11.69 -17.37
N TYR A 16 -1.73 -11.40 -16.07
CA TYR A 16 -0.79 -12.06 -15.17
C TYR A 16 -1.50 -13.06 -14.23
N PRO A 17 -0.80 -14.11 -13.76
CA PRO A 17 -1.38 -15.09 -12.83
C PRO A 17 -1.44 -14.61 -11.38
N GLN A 18 -0.62 -13.63 -10.99
CA GLN A 18 -0.57 -13.07 -9.63
C GLN A 18 -1.48 -11.87 -9.49
N GLU A 19 -2.06 -11.66 -8.30
CA GLU A 19 -2.89 -10.49 -8.02
C GLU A 19 -2.08 -9.19 -7.89
N TYR A 20 -0.87 -9.29 -7.32
CA TYR A 20 0.06 -8.18 -7.17
C TYR A 20 1.38 -8.50 -7.87
N LEU A 21 1.87 -7.53 -8.63
CA LEU A 21 3.05 -7.67 -9.48
C LEU A 21 4.15 -6.78 -8.93
N CYS A 22 5.28 -7.38 -8.58
CA CYS A 22 6.42 -6.67 -8.02
C CYS A 22 7.32 -6.09 -9.10
N PHE A 23 8.04 -5.03 -8.78
CA PHE A 23 9.03 -4.40 -9.65
C PHE A 23 9.92 -3.45 -8.84
N ALA A 24 10.98 -2.98 -9.46
CA ALA A 24 11.82 -1.91 -8.93
C ALA A 24 11.17 -0.55 -9.19
N ARG A 25 10.81 0.18 -8.11
CA ARG A 25 9.98 1.40 -8.11
C ARG A 25 10.38 2.44 -9.17
N GLY A 26 11.67 2.70 -9.31
CA GLY A 26 12.24 3.73 -10.18
C GLY A 26 12.20 3.42 -11.67
N PHE A 27 11.84 2.19 -12.06
CA PHE A 27 11.69 1.80 -13.46
C PHE A 27 10.22 1.81 -13.91
N PHE A 28 9.34 2.44 -13.13
CA PHE A 28 7.93 2.55 -13.45
C PHE A 28 7.67 3.68 -14.46
N TYR A 29 7.81 3.37 -15.74
CA TYR A 29 7.65 4.32 -16.85
C TYR A 29 6.21 4.85 -16.94
N GLN A 30 6.03 6.17 -17.07
CA GLN A 30 4.71 6.82 -17.14
C GLN A 30 3.78 6.36 -15.99
N PRO A 31 4.04 6.77 -14.74
CA PRO A 31 3.13 6.50 -13.63
C PRO A 31 1.77 7.18 -13.83
N LEU A 32 0.77 6.78 -13.03
CA LEU A 32 -0.43 7.57 -12.88
C LEU A 32 -0.13 8.77 -11.99
N HIS A 33 -0.73 9.89 -12.35
CA HIS A 33 -0.88 11.07 -11.50
C HIS A 33 -2.23 10.98 -10.80
N VAL A 34 -2.27 11.44 -9.56
CA VAL A 34 -3.48 11.46 -8.74
C VAL A 34 -3.80 12.91 -8.43
N TYR A 35 -5.02 13.34 -8.73
CA TYR A 35 -5.48 14.69 -8.51
C TYR A 35 -6.65 14.68 -7.54
N LEU A 36 -6.65 15.64 -6.62
CA LEU A 36 -7.83 16.03 -5.88
C LEU A 36 -8.66 16.94 -6.79
N VAL A 37 -9.95 16.63 -6.94
CA VAL A 37 -10.86 17.39 -7.80
C VAL A 37 -12.12 17.84 -7.05
N GLY A 38 -12.74 18.91 -7.53
CA GLY A 38 -14.02 19.41 -7.04
C GLY A 38 -14.78 20.07 -8.19
N SER A 39 -16.08 19.79 -8.33
CA SER A 39 -16.92 20.35 -9.41
C SER A 39 -16.32 20.16 -10.82
N ASN A 40 -15.66 19.03 -11.09
CA ASN A 40 -14.92 18.71 -12.32
C ASN A 40 -13.68 19.56 -12.62
N GLU A 41 -13.22 20.34 -11.64
CA GLU A 41 -11.97 21.11 -11.72
C GLU A 41 -10.89 20.45 -10.86
N VAL A 42 -9.65 20.51 -11.34
CA VAL A 42 -8.48 20.06 -10.59
C VAL A 42 -8.16 21.06 -9.48
N ILE A 43 -8.22 20.61 -8.23
CA ILE A 43 -7.82 21.42 -7.07
C ILE A 43 -6.30 21.38 -6.94
N LYS A 44 -5.71 20.18 -6.87
CA LYS A 44 -4.26 19.99 -6.77
C LYS A 44 -3.83 18.57 -7.13
N GLU A 45 -2.57 18.42 -7.53
CA GLU A 45 -1.92 17.10 -7.63
C GLU A 45 -1.58 16.57 -6.23
N VAL A 46 -1.95 15.32 -5.96
CA VAL A 46 -1.73 14.62 -4.69
C VAL A 46 -0.98 13.30 -4.85
N THR A 47 -0.39 13.02 -6.02
CA THR A 47 0.32 11.76 -6.35
C THR A 47 1.30 11.30 -5.28
N GLN A 48 2.03 12.24 -4.65
CA GLN A 48 2.99 11.96 -3.55
C GLN A 48 2.51 12.44 -2.18
N GLN A 49 1.29 12.98 -2.08
CA GLN A 49 0.73 13.58 -0.85
C GLN A 49 -0.36 12.74 -0.20
N HIS A 50 -0.62 11.54 -0.74
CA HIS A 50 -1.61 10.62 -0.21
C HIS A 50 -0.94 9.30 0.23
N LEU A 51 -1.38 8.75 1.36
CA LEU A 51 -0.94 7.44 1.82
C LEU A 51 -2.10 6.46 1.79
N PHE A 52 -1.90 5.29 1.18
CA PHE A 52 -2.87 4.20 1.24
C PHE A 52 -2.61 3.39 2.52
N VAL A 53 -3.54 3.44 3.47
CA VAL A 53 -3.35 2.96 4.86
C VAL A 53 -4.42 1.97 5.32
N GLY A 54 -5.31 1.53 4.44
CA GLY A 54 -6.27 0.48 4.78
C GLY A 54 -7.02 -0.02 3.57
N TYR A 55 -7.29 -1.32 3.49
CA TYR A 55 -8.01 -1.92 2.36
C TYR A 55 -9.39 -2.51 2.72
N CYS A 56 -9.76 -2.51 4.01
CA CYS A 56 -11.08 -2.94 4.47
C CYS A 56 -11.48 -2.23 5.78
N PRO A 57 -12.07 -1.02 5.71
CA PRO A 57 -12.43 -0.29 4.49
C PRO A 57 -11.21 0.32 3.78
N LEU A 58 -11.42 0.87 2.59
CA LEU A 58 -10.39 1.63 1.89
C LEU A 58 -10.09 2.91 2.67
N VAL A 59 -8.85 3.15 3.09
CA VAL A 59 -8.48 4.36 3.84
C VAL A 59 -7.27 5.02 3.22
N PHE A 60 -7.36 6.33 3.00
CA PHE A 60 -6.22 7.17 2.66
C PHE A 60 -5.96 8.21 3.74
N ALA A 61 -4.69 8.53 3.98
CA ALA A 61 -4.26 9.62 4.85
C ALA A 61 -3.63 10.76 4.02
N PHE A 62 -3.89 11.99 4.43
CA PHE A 62 -3.35 13.22 3.84
C PHE A 62 -2.77 14.11 4.94
N SER A 63 -1.72 14.84 4.59
CA SER A 63 -1.11 15.84 5.46
C SER A 63 -1.74 17.22 5.25
N GLY A 64 -1.86 17.97 6.33
CA GLY A 64 -2.41 19.33 6.35
C GLY A 64 -3.93 19.36 6.57
N PRO A 65 -4.53 20.57 6.46
CA PRO A 65 -5.96 20.74 6.67
C PRO A 65 -6.79 19.92 5.69
N GLY A 66 -7.91 19.37 6.19
CA GLY A 66 -8.87 18.63 5.39
C GLY A 66 -9.39 19.46 4.22
N CYS A 67 -9.74 18.79 3.12
CA CYS A 67 -10.31 19.42 1.92
C CYS A 67 -11.85 19.39 1.94
N GLY A 68 -12.45 19.25 3.13
CA GLY A 68 -13.88 19.10 3.35
C GLY A 68 -14.28 17.68 3.77
N SER A 69 -15.56 17.49 4.10
CA SER A 69 -16.12 16.22 4.58
C SER A 69 -16.12 15.10 3.53
N SER A 70 -15.97 15.44 2.26
CA SER A 70 -15.93 14.51 1.14
C SER A 70 -14.96 15.01 0.09
N ILE A 71 -14.23 14.10 -0.53
CA ILE A 71 -13.28 14.38 -1.60
C ILE A 71 -13.46 13.39 -2.76
N GLN A 72 -12.98 13.80 -3.93
CA GLN A 72 -12.86 12.92 -5.09
C GLN A 72 -11.42 12.93 -5.58
N LEU A 73 -10.89 11.73 -5.85
CA LEU A 73 -9.58 11.54 -6.46
C LEU A 73 -9.74 11.02 -7.89
N VAL A 74 -8.96 11.59 -8.80
CA VAL A 74 -8.87 11.19 -10.20
C VAL A 74 -7.48 10.67 -10.50
N PHE A 75 -7.40 9.53 -11.17
CA PHE A 75 -6.15 8.88 -11.58
C PHE A 75 -6.02 8.95 -13.10
N THR A 76 -4.97 9.59 -13.60
CA THR A 76 -4.76 9.76 -15.05
C THR A 76 -3.27 9.75 -15.41
N HIS A 77 -2.95 9.50 -16.68
CA HIS A 77 -1.60 9.72 -17.24
C HIS A 77 -1.39 11.15 -17.73
N GLN A 78 -2.46 11.94 -17.85
CA GLN A 78 -2.34 13.32 -18.28
C GLN A 78 -1.80 14.20 -17.16
N LEU A 79 -0.96 15.15 -17.54
CA LEU A 79 -0.53 16.21 -16.65
C LEU A 79 -1.61 17.28 -16.67
N LEU A 80 -2.34 17.42 -15.56
CA LEU A 80 -3.40 18.40 -15.38
C LEU A 80 -2.88 19.51 -14.46
N LYS A 81 -3.32 20.74 -14.72
CA LYS A 81 -2.95 21.91 -13.90
C LYS A 81 -4.05 22.26 -12.91
N PRO A 82 -3.73 22.91 -11.77
CA PRO A 82 -4.74 23.47 -10.90
C PRO A 82 -5.70 24.40 -11.65
N ASN A 83 -6.98 24.31 -11.33
CA ASN A 83 -8.12 25.00 -11.96
C ASN A 83 -8.39 24.60 -13.43
N GLU A 84 -7.78 23.52 -13.91
CA GLU A 84 -8.13 22.94 -15.22
C GLU A 84 -9.38 22.05 -15.09
N PHE A 85 -10.29 22.17 -16.04
CA PHE A 85 -11.38 21.20 -16.20
C PHE A 85 -10.82 19.92 -16.82
N TYR A 86 -11.17 18.76 -16.25
CA TYR A 86 -10.80 17.48 -16.85
C TYR A 86 -12.04 16.81 -17.47
N SER A 87 -11.84 16.07 -18.56
CA SER A 87 -12.87 15.19 -19.10
C SER A 87 -12.84 13.87 -18.35
N GLU A 88 -14.00 13.30 -18.03
CA GLU A 88 -14.08 11.94 -17.49
C GLU A 88 -13.39 10.91 -18.41
N LYS A 89 -13.34 11.17 -19.73
CA LYS A 89 -12.65 10.28 -20.68
C LYS A 89 -11.13 10.23 -20.49
N ASP A 90 -10.56 11.27 -19.88
CA ASP A 90 -9.11 11.38 -19.64
C ASP A 90 -8.69 10.66 -18.36
N ALA A 91 -9.65 10.32 -17.49
CA ALA A 91 -9.40 9.62 -16.25
C ALA A 91 -9.46 8.09 -16.45
N LEU A 92 -8.50 7.39 -15.84
CA LEU A 92 -8.47 5.93 -15.83
C LEU A 92 -9.16 5.34 -14.61
N ALA A 93 -9.24 6.11 -13.51
CA ALA A 93 -9.98 5.72 -12.33
C ALA A 93 -10.40 6.91 -11.47
N TRP A 94 -11.39 6.67 -10.62
CA TRP A 94 -11.94 7.61 -9.67
C TRP A 94 -12.14 6.95 -8.32
N LEU A 95 -11.91 7.71 -7.26
CA LEU A 95 -12.33 7.36 -5.91
C LEU A 95 -13.15 8.51 -5.31
N GLU A 96 -14.33 8.18 -4.80
CA GLU A 96 -15.08 9.04 -3.91
C GLU A 96 -14.79 8.64 -2.48
N MET A 97 -14.59 9.61 -1.61
CA MET A 97 -14.18 9.36 -0.24
C MET A 97 -14.85 10.33 0.72
N LYS A 98 -15.13 9.85 1.93
CA LYS A 98 -15.65 10.65 3.05
C LYS A 98 -14.61 10.74 4.14
N GLN A 99 -14.51 11.89 4.79
CA GLN A 99 -13.65 12.05 5.95
C GLN A 99 -14.16 11.18 7.11
N VAL A 100 -13.26 10.49 7.80
CA VAL A 100 -13.61 9.62 8.94
C VAL A 100 -12.88 9.97 10.21
N LYS A 101 -11.72 10.62 10.12
CA LYS A 101 -10.96 11.03 11.30
C LYS A 101 -10.02 12.18 10.96
N GLU A 102 -9.81 13.04 11.94
CA GLU A 102 -8.66 13.95 12.00
C GLU A 102 -7.82 13.59 13.21
N GLN A 103 -6.51 13.75 13.05
CA GLN A 103 -5.53 13.54 14.09
C GLN A 103 -4.60 14.74 14.10
N PHE A 104 -4.60 15.43 15.23
CA PHE A 104 -3.80 16.60 15.47
C PHE A 104 -2.80 16.27 16.56
N ASN A 105 -1.53 16.48 16.27
CA ASN A 105 -0.52 16.68 17.29
C ASN A 105 0.10 18.07 17.10
N ASN A 106 0.92 18.53 18.05
CA ASN A 106 1.48 19.89 18.00
C ASN A 106 2.32 20.20 16.74
N GLU A 107 2.71 19.17 15.97
CA GLU A 107 3.63 19.24 14.84
C GLU A 107 3.04 18.72 13.52
N SER A 108 1.85 18.11 13.54
CA SER A 108 1.26 17.39 12.42
C SER A 108 -0.26 17.43 12.47
N HIS A 109 -0.84 17.62 11.29
CA HIS A 109 -2.27 17.50 11.05
C HIS A 109 -2.46 16.43 9.97
N VAL A 110 -3.07 15.32 10.37
CA VAL A 110 -3.38 14.21 9.46
C VAL A 110 -4.89 14.03 9.37
N VAL A 111 -5.37 13.93 8.13
CA VAL A 111 -6.79 13.70 7.84
C VAL A 111 -6.94 12.36 7.14
N TYR A 112 -7.91 11.56 7.59
CA TYR A 112 -8.19 10.24 7.07
C TYR A 112 -9.52 10.22 6.33
N TYR A 113 -9.50 9.68 5.12
CA TYR A 113 -10.68 9.50 4.28
C TYR A 113 -10.92 8.03 4.01
N GLU A 114 -12.17 7.61 4.14
CA GLU A 114 -12.65 6.28 3.79
C GLU A 114 -13.27 6.29 2.38
N GLY A 115 -12.90 5.34 1.55
CA GLY A 115 -13.48 5.16 0.22
C GLY A 115 -14.96 4.76 0.29
N THR A 116 -15.81 5.52 -0.38
CA THR A 116 -17.24 5.25 -0.50
C THR A 116 -17.58 4.62 -1.84
N HIS A 117 -16.90 5.05 -2.90
CA HIS A 117 -17.09 4.53 -4.25
C HIS A 117 -15.79 4.56 -5.07
N GLY A 118 -15.68 3.67 -6.05
CA GLY A 118 -14.57 3.61 -6.98
C GLY A 118 -14.99 3.04 -8.34
N SER A 119 -14.49 3.67 -9.40
CA SER A 119 -14.69 3.26 -10.79
C SER A 119 -13.37 3.30 -11.53
N HIS A 120 -13.18 2.43 -12.53
CA HIS A 120 -11.96 2.41 -13.33
C HIS A 120 -12.14 1.80 -14.71
N HIS A 121 -11.22 2.10 -15.61
CA HIS A 121 -11.14 1.57 -16.98
C HIS A 121 -9.96 0.60 -17.19
N PHE A 122 -9.36 0.08 -16.12
CA PHE A 122 -8.24 -0.87 -16.24
C PHE A 122 -8.59 -2.16 -16.99
N ILE A 123 -9.82 -2.66 -16.79
CA ILE A 123 -10.35 -3.83 -17.48
C ILE A 123 -11.80 -3.54 -17.91
N PRO A 124 -12.28 -4.13 -19.03
CA PRO A 124 -13.66 -3.92 -19.50
C PRO A 124 -14.70 -4.34 -18.47
N ASP A 125 -15.87 -3.71 -18.50
CA ASP A 125 -16.96 -3.94 -17.52
C ASP A 125 -17.41 -5.40 -17.45
N PHE A 126 -17.42 -6.10 -18.60
CA PHE A 126 -17.70 -7.53 -18.64
C PHE A 126 -16.69 -8.35 -17.81
N ASN A 127 -15.40 -8.06 -17.94
CA ASN A 127 -14.36 -8.72 -17.15
C ASN A 127 -14.45 -8.35 -15.67
N GLN A 128 -14.79 -7.09 -15.33
CA GLN A 128 -15.04 -6.68 -13.96
C GLN A 128 -16.19 -7.46 -13.33
N TYR A 129 -17.28 -7.67 -14.08
CA TYR A 129 -18.41 -8.47 -13.64
C TYR A 129 -18.01 -9.93 -13.37
N LEU A 130 -17.24 -10.55 -14.28
CA LEU A 130 -16.73 -11.90 -14.07
C LEU A 130 -15.80 -11.99 -12.84
N ASN A 131 -14.95 -11.00 -12.63
CA ASN A 131 -14.08 -10.92 -11.45
C ASN A 131 -14.88 -10.80 -10.15
N LYS A 132 -15.97 -10.04 -10.15
CA LYS A 132 -16.91 -9.95 -9.02
C LYS A 132 -17.52 -11.31 -8.69
N LEU A 133 -17.97 -12.05 -9.70
CA LEU A 133 -18.51 -13.41 -9.51
C LEU A 133 -17.44 -14.37 -9.00
N ASN A 134 -16.25 -14.37 -9.59
CA ASN A 134 -15.13 -15.20 -9.19
C ASN A 134 -14.74 -14.94 -7.72
N ASN A 135 -14.63 -13.66 -7.33
CA ASN A 135 -14.37 -13.25 -5.95
C ASN A 135 -15.45 -13.82 -5.02
N LYS A 136 -16.73 -13.60 -5.32
CA LYS A 136 -17.87 -14.05 -4.50
C LYS A 136 -17.91 -15.57 -4.30
N TRP A 137 -17.51 -16.34 -5.32
CA TRP A 137 -17.58 -17.80 -5.29
C TRP A 137 -16.34 -18.48 -4.72
N TYR A 138 -15.14 -17.91 -4.93
CA TYR A 138 -13.89 -18.63 -4.66
C TYR A 138 -12.99 -17.99 -3.59
N ASN A 139 -13.21 -16.73 -3.23
CA ASN A 139 -12.39 -16.04 -2.22
C ASN A 139 -12.99 -16.09 -0.80
N LYS A 140 -14.17 -16.70 -0.63
CA LYS A 140 -14.71 -17.05 0.70
C LYS A 140 -13.97 -18.27 1.28
N LYS A 141 -12.74 -18.06 1.73
CA LYS A 141 -11.96 -19.05 2.48
C LYS A 141 -11.78 -18.57 3.93
N PRO A 142 -11.80 -19.47 4.92
CA PRO A 142 -11.49 -19.11 6.31
C PRO A 142 -10.14 -18.37 6.39
N GLY A 143 -10.12 -17.21 7.03
CA GLY A 143 -8.92 -16.36 7.19
C GLY A 143 -8.73 -15.27 6.13
N ASN A 144 -9.37 -15.38 4.96
CA ASN A 144 -9.32 -14.34 3.93
C ASN A 144 -10.31 -13.22 4.24
N VAL A 145 -9.87 -11.97 4.06
CA VAL A 145 -10.75 -10.80 4.12
C VAL A 145 -11.48 -10.72 2.79
N PHE A 146 -12.80 -10.92 2.82
CA PHE A 146 -13.61 -10.78 1.64
C PHE A 146 -13.97 -9.31 1.41
N LEU A 147 -13.59 -8.77 0.26
CA LEU A 147 -13.88 -7.39 -0.12
C LEU A 147 -15.27 -7.33 -0.76
N HIS A 148 -16.23 -6.84 0.01
CA HIS A 148 -17.63 -6.75 -0.41
C HIS A 148 -17.89 -5.60 -1.39
N ASP A 149 -18.92 -5.74 -2.21
CA ASP A 149 -19.48 -4.68 -3.08
C ASP A 149 -18.46 -3.97 -3.97
N ASN A 150 -18.33 -2.65 -3.83
CA ASN A 150 -17.45 -1.80 -4.63
C ASN A 150 -16.01 -1.74 -4.07
N LEU A 151 -15.78 -2.25 -2.85
CA LEU A 151 -14.49 -2.18 -2.18
C LEU A 151 -13.36 -2.85 -2.97
N TYR A 152 -13.64 -3.95 -3.66
CA TYR A 152 -12.62 -4.60 -4.49
C TYR A 152 -12.10 -3.67 -5.59
N ARG A 153 -12.99 -2.90 -6.25
CA ARG A 153 -12.59 -1.91 -7.26
C ARG A 153 -11.78 -0.79 -6.64
N GLN A 154 -12.19 -0.29 -5.49
CA GLN A 154 -11.45 0.74 -4.76
C GLN A 154 -10.02 0.30 -4.45
N VAL A 155 -9.84 -0.94 -3.99
CA VAL A 155 -8.51 -1.51 -3.72
C VAL A 155 -7.69 -1.65 -5.01
N GLN A 156 -8.31 -2.09 -6.11
CA GLN A 156 -7.64 -2.13 -7.42
C GLN A 156 -7.11 -0.76 -7.86
N ILE A 157 -7.86 0.31 -7.60
CA ILE A 157 -7.48 1.69 -7.89
C ILE A 157 -6.37 2.17 -6.95
N ALA A 158 -6.50 1.90 -5.66
CA ALA A 158 -5.47 2.26 -4.70
C ALA A 158 -4.13 1.58 -4.99
N TYR A 159 -4.12 0.35 -5.52
CA TYR A 159 -2.92 -0.33 -5.98
C TYR A 159 -2.58 -0.09 -7.47
N ALA A 160 -3.19 0.90 -8.12
CA ALA A 160 -2.74 1.35 -9.44
C ALA A 160 -1.50 2.28 -9.35
N VAL A 161 -1.32 2.95 -8.21
CA VAL A 161 -0.08 3.66 -7.90
C VAL A 161 0.89 2.69 -7.20
N PRO A 162 2.18 2.66 -7.57
CA PRO A 162 3.19 1.82 -6.93
C PRO A 162 3.15 1.93 -5.39
N ARG A 163 2.99 0.81 -4.70
CA ARG A 163 3.11 0.72 -3.23
C ARG A 163 4.43 0.07 -2.87
N ASN A 164 5.23 0.79 -2.08
CA ASN A 164 6.52 0.26 -1.62
C ASN A 164 6.26 -0.87 -0.65
N ILE A 165 7.08 -1.91 -0.74
CA ILE A 165 7.09 -3.01 0.23
C ILE A 165 8.33 -2.81 1.09
N SER A 166 8.11 -2.61 2.39
CA SER A 166 9.19 -2.49 3.38
C SER A 166 9.14 -3.64 4.37
N LEU A 167 10.24 -3.89 5.07
CA LEU A 167 10.29 -4.83 6.17
C LEU A 167 10.22 -4.06 7.50
N ILE A 168 9.39 -4.55 8.42
CA ILE A 168 9.37 -4.12 9.82
C ILE A 168 10.19 -5.11 10.64
N SER A 169 11.22 -4.62 11.33
CA SER A 169 11.91 -5.36 12.38
C SER A 169 11.42 -4.89 13.75
N ILE A 170 11.11 -5.84 14.62
CA ILE A 170 10.77 -5.62 16.03
C ILE A 170 11.74 -6.44 16.89
N GLN A 171 12.27 -5.84 17.96
CA GLN A 171 13.02 -6.55 18.99
C GLN A 171 12.21 -6.64 20.30
N GLN A 172 12.24 -7.80 20.94
CA GLN A 172 11.71 -8.05 22.29
C GLN A 172 12.75 -8.86 23.09
N GLY A 173 13.61 -8.17 23.83
CA GLY A 173 14.78 -8.79 24.46
C GLY A 173 15.73 -9.35 23.41
N GLU A 174 16.11 -10.62 23.53
CA GLU A 174 16.98 -11.32 22.56
C GLU A 174 16.23 -11.82 21.31
N PHE A 175 14.91 -11.66 21.26
CA PHE A 175 14.07 -12.17 20.18
C PHE A 175 13.67 -11.07 19.20
N TYR A 176 13.51 -11.46 17.94
CA TYR A 176 13.17 -10.57 16.84
C TYR A 176 11.94 -11.06 16.10
N ASN A 177 11.23 -10.15 15.45
CA ASN A 177 10.32 -10.48 14.35
C ASN A 177 10.64 -9.62 13.14
N LEU A 178 10.44 -10.17 11.95
CA LEU A 178 10.70 -9.51 10.68
C LEU A 178 9.59 -9.88 9.69
N PHE A 179 8.84 -8.89 9.23
CA PHE A 179 7.70 -9.11 8.32
C PHE A 179 7.51 -7.94 7.35
N PRO A 180 6.95 -8.18 6.15
CA PRO A 180 6.71 -7.14 5.16
C PRO A 180 5.53 -6.22 5.50
N THR A 181 5.45 -5.04 4.90
CA THR A 181 4.25 -4.21 4.90
C THR A 181 4.25 -3.34 3.64
N ASP A 182 3.06 -3.03 3.14
CA ASP A 182 2.80 -2.17 1.99
C ASP A 182 1.79 -1.03 2.30
N LEU A 183 1.09 -1.12 3.44
CA LEU A 183 0.13 -0.11 3.92
C LEU A 183 0.83 0.90 4.83
N HIS A 184 1.76 1.65 4.26
CA HIS A 184 2.59 2.55 5.03
C HIS A 184 3.12 3.73 4.20
N GLY A 185 3.58 4.77 4.89
CA GLY A 185 4.26 5.89 4.25
C GLY A 185 4.59 7.03 5.20
N GLN A 186 5.45 7.91 4.73
CA GLN A 186 5.80 9.15 5.44
C GLN A 186 4.70 10.18 5.16
N ILE A 187 4.08 10.74 6.21
CA ILE A 187 2.95 11.67 6.06
C ILE A 187 3.43 13.13 6.06
N ASP A 188 4.49 13.43 6.80
CA ASP A 188 5.18 14.72 6.80
C ASP A 188 6.68 14.51 7.11
N GLU A 189 7.43 15.59 7.38
CA GLU A 189 8.87 15.53 7.63
C GLU A 189 9.24 14.67 8.85
N ASN A 190 8.39 14.65 9.88
CA ASN A 190 8.68 14.05 11.18
C ASN A 190 7.83 12.81 11.48
N HIS A 191 6.81 12.52 10.67
CA HIS A 191 5.85 11.48 10.98
C HIS A 191 5.71 10.41 9.90
N TYR A 192 5.40 9.21 10.36
CA TYR A 192 5.23 8.02 9.54
C TYR A 192 3.95 7.29 9.95
N ILE A 193 3.21 6.76 8.98
CA ILE A 193 2.01 5.96 9.21
C ILE A 193 2.27 4.53 8.77
N ILE A 194 1.92 3.57 9.62
CA ILE A 194 1.91 2.14 9.29
C ILE A 194 0.57 1.58 9.73
N SER A 195 -0.01 0.73 8.89
CA SER A 195 -1.26 0.05 9.22
C SER A 195 -1.04 -1.45 9.35
N LEU A 196 -1.53 -2.01 10.44
CA LEU A 196 -1.42 -3.42 10.77
C LEU A 196 -2.80 -4.01 11.01
N ARG A 197 -2.98 -5.30 10.75
CA ARG A 197 -4.26 -5.98 10.99
C ARG A 197 -4.61 -5.97 12.48
N THR A 198 -5.80 -5.48 12.80
CA THR A 198 -6.36 -5.51 14.16
C THR A 198 -6.45 -6.95 14.67
N GLY A 199 -6.03 -7.18 15.91
CA GLY A 199 -5.94 -8.51 16.53
C GLY A 199 -4.83 -9.41 15.97
N GLY A 200 -3.97 -8.91 15.07
CA GLY A 200 -2.81 -9.65 14.58
C GLY A 200 -1.63 -9.59 15.54
N LYS A 201 -0.81 -10.65 15.61
CA LYS A 201 0.36 -10.70 16.51
C LYS A 201 1.37 -9.58 16.23
N ALA A 202 1.57 -9.23 14.96
CA ALA A 202 2.41 -8.11 14.56
C ALA A 202 2.01 -6.78 15.23
N LEU A 203 0.70 -6.50 15.33
CA LEU A 203 0.19 -5.29 15.97
C LEU A 203 0.54 -5.25 17.46
N GLU A 204 0.26 -6.35 18.17
CA GLU A 204 0.56 -6.47 19.60
C GLU A 204 2.06 -6.33 19.87
N GLN A 205 2.90 -6.92 19.02
CA GLN A 205 4.35 -6.81 19.13
C GLN A 205 4.84 -5.38 18.94
N VAL A 206 4.29 -4.65 17.98
CA VAL A 206 4.62 -3.24 17.71
C VAL A 206 4.17 -2.34 18.87
N LYS A 207 2.92 -2.52 19.35
CA LYS A 207 2.40 -1.78 20.50
C LYS A 207 3.24 -2.04 21.76
N LYS A 208 3.61 -3.29 22.02
CA LYS A 208 4.44 -3.68 23.17
C LYS A 208 5.86 -3.11 23.09
N ALA A 209 6.48 -3.14 21.90
CA ALA A 209 7.83 -2.62 21.72
C ALA A 209 7.89 -1.08 21.76
N GLY A 210 6.84 -0.41 21.28
CA GLY A 210 6.75 1.06 21.20
C GLY A 210 7.75 1.70 20.22
N LYS A 211 8.64 0.90 19.62
CA LYS A 211 9.64 1.30 18.65
C LYS A 211 9.76 0.22 17.59
N LEU A 212 10.09 0.62 16.36
CA LEU A 212 10.37 -0.31 15.28
C LEU A 212 11.40 0.23 14.30
N LEU A 213 12.01 -0.69 13.56
CA LEU A 213 12.87 -0.38 12.42
C LEU A 213 12.09 -0.70 11.14
N LEU A 214 11.94 0.29 10.26
CA LEU A 214 11.32 0.12 8.94
C LEU A 214 12.41 0.21 7.87
N SER A 215 12.63 -0.87 7.12
CA SER A 215 13.66 -0.93 6.08
C SER A 215 13.04 -1.10 4.69
N GLN A 216 13.40 -0.22 3.76
CA GLN A 216 13.15 -0.49 2.34
C GLN A 216 14.20 -1.46 1.84
N VAL A 217 13.81 -2.37 0.95
CA VAL A 217 14.70 -3.38 0.40
C VAL A 217 14.83 -3.28 -1.11
N GLN A 218 15.91 -3.85 -1.64
CA GLN A 218 16.11 -4.03 -3.08
C GLN A 218 14.99 -4.87 -3.71
N ALA A 219 14.58 -4.54 -4.93
CA ALA A 219 13.52 -5.25 -5.66
C ALA A 219 13.83 -6.73 -5.90
N GLU A 220 15.10 -7.08 -6.08
CA GLU A 220 15.56 -8.46 -6.28
C GLU A 220 15.29 -9.34 -5.06
N ALA A 221 15.09 -8.74 -3.88
CA ALA A 221 14.76 -9.44 -2.65
C ALA A 221 13.29 -9.88 -2.56
N TYR A 222 12.46 -9.69 -3.59
CA TYR A 222 11.00 -9.93 -3.53
C TYR A 222 10.64 -11.33 -3.01
N GLN A 223 11.35 -12.39 -3.44
CA GLN A 223 11.05 -13.76 -2.98
C GLN A 223 11.28 -13.91 -1.47
N MET A 224 12.40 -13.38 -0.96
CA MET A 224 12.72 -13.37 0.47
C MET A 224 11.64 -12.61 1.25
N VAL A 225 11.27 -11.42 0.78
CA VAL A 225 10.25 -10.57 1.42
C VAL A 225 8.89 -11.27 1.50
N TYR A 226 8.43 -11.91 0.43
CA TYR A 226 7.16 -12.66 0.46
C TYR A 226 7.21 -13.87 1.37
N ASN A 227 8.34 -14.57 1.45
CA ASN A 227 8.51 -15.71 2.35
C ASN A 227 8.43 -15.31 3.84
N LEU A 228 8.73 -14.05 4.16
CA LEU A 228 8.56 -13.47 5.50
C LEU A 228 7.10 -13.08 5.82
N GLY A 229 6.19 -13.05 4.84
CA GLY A 229 4.78 -12.69 5.05
C GLY A 229 4.05 -13.57 6.08
N LYS A 230 4.49 -14.81 6.29
CA LYS A 230 3.94 -15.68 7.34
C LYS A 230 4.23 -15.19 8.77
N ASN A 231 5.24 -14.33 8.95
CA ASN A 231 5.72 -13.90 10.25
C ASN A 231 4.79 -12.89 10.95
N HIS A 232 3.84 -12.27 10.24
CA HIS A 232 2.82 -11.39 10.82
C HIS A 232 1.98 -12.04 11.94
N MET A 233 1.88 -13.37 11.91
CA MET A 233 1.10 -14.18 12.86
C MET A 233 1.98 -15.05 13.75
N GLN A 234 3.31 -14.87 13.72
CA GLN A 234 4.27 -15.67 14.49
C GLN A 234 4.80 -14.91 15.69
N GLU A 235 5.24 -15.66 16.69
CA GLU A 235 5.98 -15.11 17.83
C GLU A 235 7.40 -14.68 17.39
N PRO A 236 8.02 -13.73 18.12
CA PRO A 236 9.43 -13.41 17.96
C PRO A 236 10.32 -14.66 18.12
N LYS A 237 11.42 -14.70 17.38
CA LYS A 237 12.39 -15.82 17.34
C LYS A 237 13.82 -15.32 17.50
N PRO A 238 14.79 -16.20 17.84
CA PRO A 238 16.21 -15.84 17.85
C PRO A 238 16.65 -15.26 16.50
N LYS A 239 17.62 -14.34 16.54
CA LYS A 239 18.10 -13.56 15.39
C LYS A 239 18.46 -14.42 14.17
N GLU A 240 18.98 -15.63 14.40
CA GLU A 240 19.45 -16.58 13.40
C GLU A 240 18.31 -17.12 12.51
N ASN A 241 17.05 -16.92 12.91
CA ASN A 241 15.87 -17.32 12.14
C ASN A 241 15.49 -16.29 11.06
N PHE A 242 16.21 -15.17 10.96
CA PHE A 242 15.89 -14.09 10.03
C PHE A 242 17.09 -13.71 9.16
N PRO A 243 16.85 -13.27 7.92
CA PRO A 243 17.90 -12.82 7.01
C PRO A 243 18.39 -11.42 7.40
N PHE A 244 19.08 -11.30 8.52
CA PHE A 244 19.73 -10.07 8.95
C PHE A 244 21.13 -9.95 8.33
N SER A 245 21.56 -8.71 8.11
CA SER A 245 22.93 -8.36 7.77
C SER A 245 23.77 -8.18 9.04
N SER A 246 25.07 -7.97 8.87
CA SER A 246 25.97 -7.55 9.96
C SER A 246 25.81 -6.07 10.34
N LEU A 247 25.10 -5.28 9.54
CA LEU A 247 24.89 -3.86 9.78
C LEU A 247 23.82 -3.64 10.84
N LEU A 248 24.01 -2.59 11.64
CA LEU A 248 23.08 -2.16 12.68
C LEU A 248 22.49 -0.79 12.34
N SER A 249 21.29 -0.55 12.84
CA SER A 249 20.65 0.76 12.85
C SER A 249 21.33 1.70 13.86
N GLN A 250 21.25 3.00 13.62
CA GLN A 250 22.03 4.03 14.29
C GLN A 250 21.79 4.11 15.81
N ASN A 251 20.56 4.31 16.26
CA ASN A 251 20.25 4.53 17.68
C ASN A 251 19.61 3.30 18.32
N LEU A 252 18.83 2.52 17.56
CA LEU A 252 18.25 1.29 18.09
C LEU A 252 19.31 0.19 18.25
N LEU A 253 20.39 0.24 17.45
CA LEU A 253 21.41 -0.81 17.36
C LEU A 253 20.81 -2.18 16.97
N TRP A 254 19.66 -2.16 16.30
CA TRP A 254 18.99 -3.37 15.80
C TRP A 254 19.58 -3.78 14.46
N PRO A 255 19.70 -5.09 14.18
CA PRO A 255 20.22 -5.57 12.91
C PRO A 255 19.34 -5.16 11.73
N LEU A 256 19.97 -4.67 10.67
CA LEU A 256 19.28 -4.35 9.42
C LEU A 256 19.02 -5.64 8.63
N PRO A 257 17.86 -5.78 7.96
CA PRO A 257 17.62 -6.88 7.04
C PRO A 257 18.67 -6.94 5.92
N GLN A 258 18.93 -8.14 5.40
CA GLN A 258 19.66 -8.28 4.13
C GLN A 258 18.94 -7.51 3.04
N HIS A 259 19.72 -6.91 2.13
CA HIS A 259 19.23 -6.07 1.04
C HIS A 259 18.53 -4.77 1.48
N ALA A 260 18.63 -4.35 2.75
CA ALA A 260 18.16 -3.03 3.16
C ALA A 260 18.94 -1.94 2.38
N ILE A 261 18.21 -1.05 1.73
CA ILE A 261 18.78 0.09 0.99
C ILE A 261 18.63 1.40 1.75
N SER A 262 17.56 1.55 2.54
CA SER A 262 17.31 2.68 3.42
C SER A 262 16.55 2.18 4.65
N TYR A 263 16.60 2.92 5.74
CA TYR A 263 15.83 2.57 6.93
C TYR A 263 15.40 3.79 7.74
N ARG A 264 14.37 3.60 8.55
CA ARG A 264 13.87 4.56 9.53
C ARG A 264 13.72 3.88 10.89
N GLU A 265 14.14 4.57 11.93
CA GLU A 265 13.84 4.21 13.31
C GLU A 265 12.62 4.99 13.75
N LEU A 266 11.57 4.28 14.11
CA LEU A 266 10.24 4.84 14.37
C LEU A 266 9.86 4.62 15.83
N VAL A 267 9.26 5.65 16.43
CA VAL A 267 8.72 5.61 17.80
C VAL A 267 7.21 5.77 17.73
N LEU A 268 6.47 4.81 18.28
CA LEU A 268 5.01 4.83 18.28
C LEU A 268 4.51 6.01 19.12
N LEU A 269 3.61 6.81 18.55
CA LEU A 269 2.92 7.88 19.26
C LEU A 269 1.55 7.41 19.71
N GLU A 270 0.72 7.02 18.75
CA GLU A 270 -0.67 6.64 18.99
C GLU A 270 -1.20 5.80 17.82
N GLY A 271 -2.45 5.38 17.92
CA GLY A 271 -3.15 4.76 16.80
C GLY A 271 -4.62 4.57 17.09
N PHE A 272 -5.36 4.25 16.03
CA PHE A 272 -6.79 4.01 16.10
C PHE A 272 -7.19 2.88 15.17
N GLU A 273 -8.32 2.25 15.47
CA GLU A 273 -8.88 1.19 14.64
C GLU A 273 -9.79 1.77 13.56
N GLN A 274 -9.64 1.29 12.33
CA GLN A 274 -10.53 1.56 11.21
C GLN A 274 -10.77 0.26 10.44
N GLY A 275 -11.97 -0.31 10.60
CA GLY A 275 -12.32 -1.63 10.07
C GLY A 275 -11.39 -2.72 10.61
N ILE A 276 -10.69 -3.42 9.71
CA ILE A 276 -9.81 -4.52 10.10
C ILE A 276 -8.36 -4.08 10.39
N HIS A 277 -8.06 -2.78 10.27
CA HIS A 277 -6.73 -2.24 10.46
C HIS A 277 -6.68 -1.37 11.71
N THR A 278 -5.54 -1.41 12.39
CA THR A 278 -5.11 -0.36 13.32
C THR A 278 -4.10 0.50 12.59
N ILE A 279 -4.44 1.77 12.41
CA ILE A 279 -3.61 2.80 11.79
C ILE A 279 -2.77 3.43 12.90
N LEU A 280 -1.46 3.29 12.79
CA LEU A 280 -0.49 3.71 13.80
C LEU A 280 0.31 4.91 13.30
N LEU A 281 0.39 5.96 14.12
CA LEU A 281 1.24 7.12 13.88
C LEU A 281 2.55 6.97 14.64
N PHE A 282 3.66 7.21 13.95
CA PHE A 282 5.00 7.20 14.49
C PHE A 282 5.68 8.53 14.30
N ARG A 283 6.55 8.88 15.25
CA ARG A 283 7.60 9.88 15.06
C ARG A 283 8.83 9.22 14.46
N ILE A 284 9.44 9.88 13.48
CA ILE A 284 10.72 9.49 12.89
C ILE A 284 11.82 9.92 13.86
N GLY A 285 12.48 8.95 14.49
CA GLY A 285 13.63 9.21 15.37
C GLY A 285 14.93 9.36 14.59
N PHE A 286 15.07 8.59 13.51
CA PHE A 286 16.22 8.65 12.61
C PHE A 286 15.83 8.13 11.23
N SER A 287 16.46 8.66 10.19
CA SER A 287 16.31 8.20 8.81
C SER A 287 17.66 8.12 8.15
N HIS A 288 18.00 6.96 7.60
CA HIS A 288 19.16 6.77 6.75
C HIS A 288 18.69 6.75 5.29
N PRO A 289 18.95 7.80 4.50
CA PRO A 289 18.60 7.81 3.08
C PRO A 289 19.48 6.79 2.33
N GLY A 290 18.85 6.02 1.44
CA GLY A 290 19.55 4.99 0.68
C GLY A 290 20.17 5.50 -0.60
N ALA A 291 21.32 4.95 -0.99
CA ALA A 291 22.00 5.32 -2.24
C ALA A 291 21.20 4.97 -3.51
N ASN A 292 20.22 4.05 -3.42
CA ASN A 292 19.45 3.58 -4.59
C ASN A 292 17.97 3.31 -4.28
N GLU A 293 17.25 4.31 -3.77
CA GLU A 293 15.80 4.19 -3.51
C GLU A 293 14.98 3.90 -4.78
N LYS A 294 15.52 4.20 -5.97
CA LYS A 294 14.93 3.81 -7.26
C LYS A 294 14.83 2.30 -7.42
N ASN A 295 15.70 1.53 -6.78
CA ASN A 295 15.62 0.06 -6.80
C ASN A 295 14.79 -0.51 -5.64
N SER A 296 14.01 0.30 -4.94
CA SER A 296 13.11 -0.18 -3.89
C SER A 296 12.06 -1.14 -4.46
N LEU A 297 11.78 -2.21 -3.71
CA LEU A 297 10.70 -3.13 -4.03
C LEU A 297 9.34 -2.43 -3.90
N ALA A 298 8.56 -2.47 -4.97
CA ALA A 298 7.19 -1.99 -4.99
C ALA A 298 6.29 -2.99 -5.74
N HIS A 299 4.98 -2.82 -5.60
CA HIS A 299 4.00 -3.57 -6.38
C HIS A 299 2.80 -2.73 -6.83
N ILE A 300 2.08 -3.26 -7.82
CA ILE A 300 0.77 -2.77 -8.28
C ILE A 300 -0.19 -3.93 -8.45
N HIS A 301 -1.48 -3.63 -8.51
CA HIS A 301 -2.51 -4.63 -8.78
C HIS A 301 -2.51 -5.06 -10.25
N ASN A 302 -2.79 -6.34 -10.49
CA ASN A 302 -2.84 -6.98 -11.80
C ASN A 302 -3.79 -6.31 -12.79
N SER A 303 -4.94 -5.80 -12.34
CA SER A 303 -5.86 -5.06 -13.21
C SER A 303 -5.16 -3.90 -13.92
N TYR A 304 -4.42 -3.07 -13.18
CA TYR A 304 -3.69 -1.96 -13.79
C TYR A 304 -2.46 -2.44 -14.57
N ALA A 305 -1.73 -3.45 -14.08
CA ALA A 305 -0.63 -4.07 -14.83
C ALA A 305 -1.09 -4.61 -16.20
N SER A 306 -2.28 -5.22 -16.25
CA SER A 306 -2.90 -5.75 -17.46
C SER A 306 -3.34 -4.64 -18.42
N TRP A 307 -3.89 -3.54 -17.88
CA TRP A 307 -4.16 -2.33 -18.67
C TRP A 307 -2.88 -1.80 -19.31
N ARG A 308 -1.80 -1.68 -18.52
CA ARG A 308 -0.50 -1.20 -19.00
C ARG A 308 0.05 -2.07 -20.11
N TYR A 309 -0.01 -3.41 -19.95
CA TYR A 309 0.42 -4.35 -20.97
C TYR A 309 -0.31 -4.13 -22.31
N LYS A 310 -1.64 -3.98 -22.27
CA LYS A 310 -2.46 -3.76 -23.48
C LYS A 310 -2.18 -2.43 -24.17
N ASN A 311 -1.67 -1.44 -23.44
CA ASN A 311 -1.34 -0.11 -23.96
C ASN A 311 0.17 0.07 -24.23
N GLY A 312 0.96 -1.01 -24.29
CA GLY A 312 2.39 -0.92 -24.59
C GLY A 312 3.26 -0.33 -23.47
N LEU A 313 2.72 -0.25 -22.26
CA LEU A 313 3.37 0.29 -21.05
C LEU A 313 3.78 -0.82 -20.07
N ALA A 314 4.02 -2.03 -20.57
CA ALA A 314 4.37 -3.18 -19.74
C ALA A 314 5.57 -2.86 -18.82
N GLY A 315 5.47 -3.22 -17.54
CA GLY A 315 6.55 -3.08 -16.57
C GLY A 315 7.47 -4.29 -16.57
N ASN A 316 8.68 -4.12 -16.03
CA ASN A 316 9.60 -5.21 -15.72
C ASN A 316 9.13 -5.95 -14.45
N PHE A 317 8.00 -6.63 -14.56
CA PHE A 317 7.39 -7.30 -13.42
C PHE A 317 8.15 -8.56 -13.02
N LEU A 318 8.38 -8.68 -11.71
CA LEU A 318 8.98 -9.83 -11.04
C LEU A 318 7.87 -10.81 -10.69
N LEU A 319 7.84 -11.94 -11.41
CA LEU A 319 6.86 -13.01 -11.21
C LEU A 319 7.38 -14.02 -10.18
N ARG A 320 6.47 -14.55 -9.36
CA ARG A 320 6.79 -15.48 -8.25
C ARG A 320 6.19 -16.86 -8.45
#